data_AF-A0A3P7LXJ8-F1
#
_entry.id   AF-A0A3P7LXJ8-F1
#
_cell.length_a   1.000
_cell.length_b   1.000
_cell.length_c   1.000
_cell.angle_alpha   90.00
_cell.angle_beta   90.00
_cell.angle_gamma   90.00
#
_symmetry.space_group_name_H-M   'P 1'
#
loop_
_entity.id
_entity.type
_entity.pdbx_description
1 polymer ?
#
loop_
_entity_poly.entity_id
_entity_poly.type
_entity_poly.pdbx_seq_one_letter_code
_entity_poly.pdbx_strand_id
1 'polypeptide(L)'
;MLLRKLGTRMHELYTDIILPNHPRDFTFDETLQRLSETFGEKSSLFNTRYQCFKLYRQPRVRKVQFKCFIFVSALRSPCDAETRARLLYKIEQDPDSTLQTLTAECQA
;
A
#
# COMPACT_ATOMS: atom_id res chain seq x y z
N MET A 1 4.97 -9.15 20.04
CA MET A 1 6.25 -8.60 19.53
C MET A 1 6.24 -8.60 18.01
N LEU A 2 6.47 -7.44 17.38
CA LEU A 2 6.44 -7.21 15.93
C LEU A 2 7.39 -8.13 15.15
N LEU A 3 8.47 -8.59 15.79
CA LEU A 3 9.51 -9.44 15.18
C LEU A 3 9.03 -10.83 14.76
N ARG A 4 7.94 -11.34 15.34
CA ARG A 4 7.37 -12.65 14.95
C ARG A 4 6.69 -12.66 13.58
N LYS A 5 6.48 -11.49 12.97
CA LYS A 5 5.93 -11.35 11.61
C LYS A 5 7.01 -11.26 10.53
N LEU A 6 8.29 -11.17 10.91
CA LEU A 6 9.40 -11.18 9.95
C LEU A 6 9.67 -12.62 9.52
N GLY A 7 9.66 -12.87 8.21
CA GLY A 7 10.09 -14.16 7.67
C GLY A 7 11.57 -14.43 7.96
N THR A 8 11.99 -15.70 7.93
CA THR A 8 13.32 -16.16 8.37
C THR A 8 14.48 -15.34 7.79
N ARG A 9 14.45 -15.07 6.48
CA ARG A 9 15.45 -14.26 5.78
C ARG A 9 15.52 -12.80 6.26
N MET A 10 14.38 -12.23 6.63
CA MET A 10 14.29 -10.86 7.14
C MET A 10 14.71 -10.77 8.60
N HIS A 11 14.51 -11.85 9.37
CA HIS A 11 14.97 -11.96 10.75
C HIS A 11 16.51 -12.08 10.82
N GLU A 12 17.13 -12.85 9.92
CA GLU A 12 18.59 -12.95 9.79
C GLU A 12 19.20 -11.59 9.43
N LEU A 13 18.68 -10.92 8.40
CA LEU A 13 19.12 -9.57 8.01
C LEU A 13 18.89 -8.52 9.11
N TYR A 14 17.79 -8.63 9.85
CA TYR A 14 17.54 -7.76 11.00
C TYR A 14 18.59 -7.95 12.11
N THR A 15 19.01 -9.20 12.34
CA THR A 15 20.00 -9.53 13.36
C THR A 15 21.39 -9.06 12.96
N ASP A 16 21.77 -9.21 11.69
CA ASP A 16 23.09 -8.81 11.19
C ASP A 16 23.27 -7.30 10.99
N ILE A 17 22.20 -6.58 10.63
CA ILE A 17 22.31 -5.19 10.14
C ILE A 17 21.78 -4.17 11.15
N ILE A 18 20.77 -4.55 11.95
CA ILE A 18 19.98 -3.60 12.74
C ILE A 18 20.25 -3.75 14.24
N LEU A 19 20.52 -4.96 14.74
CA LEU A 19 20.85 -5.14 16.16
C LEU A 19 22.27 -4.62 16.43
N PRO A 20 22.45 -3.59 17.27
CA PRO A 20 23.78 -3.20 17.69
C PRO A 20 24.38 -4.26 18.61
N ASN A 21 25.71 -4.36 18.60
CA ASN A 21 26.46 -5.22 19.52
C ASN A 21 26.25 -4.83 20.99
N HIS A 22 25.85 -3.58 21.26
CA HIS A 22 25.46 -3.12 22.58
C HIS A 22 24.13 -2.36 22.57
N PRO A 23 23.20 -2.64 23.51
CA PRO A 23 21.85 -2.07 23.51
C PRO A 23 21.80 -0.56 23.81
N ARG A 24 22.95 0.07 24.11
CA ARG A 24 23.08 1.52 24.36
C ARG A 24 23.56 2.30 23.14
N ASP A 25 23.94 1.60 22.07
CA ASP A 25 24.61 2.20 20.91
C ASP A 25 23.62 2.74 19.86
N PHE A 26 22.32 2.64 20.11
CA PHE A 26 21.27 3.06 19.18
C PHE A 26 20.17 3.84 19.88
N THR A 27 19.81 4.96 19.27
CA THR A 27 18.55 5.65 19.54
C THR A 27 17.42 5.03 18.70
N PHE A 28 16.17 5.30 19.11
CA PHE A 28 14.99 4.82 18.39
C PHE A 28 14.93 5.33 16.95
N ASP A 29 15.30 6.59 16.74
CA ASP A 29 15.30 7.23 15.41
C ASP A 29 16.32 6.61 14.46
N GLU A 30 17.53 6.31 14.94
CA GLU A 30 18.55 5.62 14.13
C GLU A 30 18.12 4.20 13.76
N THR A 31 17.37 3.54 14.65
CA THR A 31 16.80 2.21 14.39
C THR A 31 15.74 2.28 13.29
N LEU A 32 14.84 3.26 13.36
CA LEU A 32 13.81 3.48 12.34
C LEU A 32 14.43 3.86 10.99
N GLN A 33 15.47 4.69 10.98
CA GLN A 33 16.19 5.05 9.78
C GLN A 33 16.82 3.81 9.11
N ARG A 34 17.55 2.98 9.87
CA ARG A 34 18.13 1.73 9.34
C ARG A 34 17.08 0.74 8.86
N LEU A 35 15.96 0.63 9.57
CA LEU A 35 14.81 -0.18 9.14
C LEU A 35 14.26 0.31 7.79
N SER A 36 14.08 1.62 7.63
CA SER A 36 13.59 2.21 6.38
C SER A 36 14.61 2.08 5.24
N GLU A 37 15.89 2.24 5.52
CA GLU A 37 16.94 2.09 4.52
C GLU A 37 17.14 0.63 4.11
N THR A 38 16.94 -0.33 5.00
CA THR A 38 17.18 -1.76 4.72
C THR A 38 15.93 -2.43 4.14
N PHE A 39 14.75 -2.07 4.64
CA PHE A 39 13.49 -2.73 4.32
C PHE A 39 12.41 -1.81 3.73
N GLY A 40 12.66 -0.51 3.65
CA GLY A 40 11.76 0.42 2.97
C GLY A 40 11.73 0.14 1.46
N GLU A 41 10.59 0.42 0.84
CA GLU A 41 10.38 0.17 -0.58
C GLU A 41 11.29 1.06 -1.44
N LYS A 42 12.43 0.52 -1.88
CA LYS A 42 13.36 1.20 -2.81
C LYS A 42 12.84 1.08 -4.25
N SER A 43 11.80 1.81 -4.59
CA SER A 43 11.38 1.96 -5.99
C SER A 43 11.93 3.26 -6.57
N SER A 44 12.60 3.20 -7.72
CA SER A 44 12.94 4.42 -8.44
C SER A 44 11.66 5.04 -8.99
N LEU A 45 11.62 6.37 -9.12
CA LEU A 45 10.47 7.07 -9.72
C LEU A 45 10.12 6.50 -11.11
N PHE A 46 11.15 6.07 -11.86
CA PHE A 46 10.96 5.37 -13.12
C PHE A 46 10.26 4.02 -12.95
N ASN A 47 10.69 3.18 -12.00
CA ASN A 47 10.04 1.88 -11.74
C ASN A 47 8.60 2.09 -11.26
N THR A 48 8.34 3.04 -10.37
CA THR A 48 6.96 3.39 -9.95
C THR A 48 6.11 3.79 -11.15
N ARG A 49 6.60 4.71 -12.01
CA ARG A 49 5.90 5.13 -13.23
C ARG A 49 5.72 3.99 -14.24
N TYR A 50 6.73 3.13 -14.38
CA TYR A 50 6.68 1.97 -15.24
C TYR A 50 5.69 0.92 -14.74
N GLN A 51 5.61 0.67 -13.43
CA GLN A 51 4.57 -0.19 -12.86
C GLN A 51 3.19 0.42 -13.10
N CYS A 52 3.00 1.72 -12.87
CA CYS A 52 1.76 2.41 -13.24
C CYS A 52 1.44 2.29 -14.74
N PHE A 53 2.44 2.37 -15.62
CA PHE A 53 2.27 2.22 -17.07
C PHE A 53 2.00 0.79 -17.52
N LYS A 54 2.65 -0.20 -16.91
CA LYS A 54 2.39 -1.64 -17.11
C LYS A 54 0.98 -1.99 -16.63
N LEU A 55 0.58 -1.40 -15.50
CA LEU A 55 -0.79 -1.37 -15.03
C LEU A 55 -1.70 -0.52 -15.92
N TYR A 56 -1.23 0.42 -16.72
CA TYR A 56 -2.10 1.09 -17.70
C TYR A 56 -2.33 0.22 -18.96
N ARG A 57 -1.36 -0.60 -19.35
CA ARG A 57 -1.38 -1.35 -20.61
C ARG A 57 -2.08 -2.73 -20.62
N GLN A 58 -2.37 -3.38 -19.49
CA GLN A 58 -3.21 -4.61 -19.53
C GLN A 58 -4.69 -4.24 -19.69
N PRO A 59 -5.37 -4.66 -20.78
CA PRO A 59 -6.68 -4.12 -21.15
C PRO A 59 -7.87 -4.73 -20.40
N ARG A 60 -7.71 -5.92 -19.80
CA ARG A 60 -8.85 -6.74 -19.35
C ARG A 60 -9.43 -6.35 -17.98
N VAL A 61 -8.72 -5.56 -17.16
CA VAL A 61 -9.12 -5.33 -15.76
C VAL A 61 -9.49 -3.86 -15.47
N ARG A 62 -9.40 -2.92 -16.43
CA ARG A 62 -9.07 -1.53 -16.02
C ARG A 62 -9.84 -0.32 -16.52
N LYS A 63 -10.61 -0.36 -17.61
CA LYS A 63 -11.33 0.89 -17.98
C LYS A 63 -12.39 1.28 -16.95
N VAL A 64 -13.05 0.28 -16.38
CA VAL A 64 -14.13 0.47 -15.43
C VAL A 64 -13.54 0.72 -14.03
N GLN A 65 -12.65 -0.16 -13.56
CA GLN A 65 -11.98 0.00 -12.26
C GLN A 65 -11.18 1.30 -12.12
N PHE A 66 -10.52 1.77 -13.19
CA PHE A 66 -9.79 3.04 -13.10
C PHE A 66 -10.75 4.22 -12.85
N LYS A 67 -11.91 4.23 -13.51
CA LYS A 67 -12.94 5.25 -13.26
C LYS A 67 -13.50 5.15 -11.84
N CYS A 68 -13.66 3.93 -11.32
CA CYS A 68 -14.03 3.65 -9.94
C CYS A 68 -13.00 4.20 -8.94
N PHE A 69 -11.70 3.96 -9.17
CA PHE A 69 -10.62 4.49 -8.34
C PHE A 69 -10.56 6.02 -8.34
N ILE A 70 -10.75 6.65 -9.51
CA ILE A 70 -10.80 8.12 -9.61
C ILE A 70 -11.98 8.68 -8.82
N PHE A 71 -13.15 8.03 -8.88
CA PHE A 71 -14.33 8.41 -8.09
C PHE A 71 -14.06 8.31 -6.58
N VAL A 72 -13.52 7.18 -6.13
CA VAL A 72 -13.15 6.97 -4.72
C VAL A 72 -12.09 7.97 -4.25
N SER A 73 -11.13 8.32 -5.12
CA SER A 73 -10.08 9.31 -4.83
C SER A 73 -10.62 10.76 -4.81
N ALA A 74 -11.80 11.01 -5.38
CA ALA A 74 -12.47 12.30 -5.30
C ALA A 74 -13.17 12.51 -3.95
N LEU A 75 -13.47 11.44 -3.20
CA LEU A 75 -13.98 11.49 -1.82
C LEU A 75 -12.86 11.87 -0.85
N ARG A 76 -12.55 13.17 -0.79
CA ARG A 76 -11.43 13.69 0.03
C ARG A 76 -11.85 14.11 1.43
N SER A 77 -13.14 14.26 1.69
CA SER A 77 -13.64 14.68 3.00
C SER A 77 -13.34 13.63 4.08
N PRO A 78 -12.98 14.03 5.32
CA PRO A 78 -12.85 13.10 6.44
C PRO A 78 -14.16 12.34 6.73
N CYS A 79 -15.32 12.97 6.51
CA CYS A 79 -16.63 12.34 6.69
C CYS A 79 -16.88 11.18 5.71
N ASP A 80 -16.19 11.17 4.56
CA ASP A 80 -16.32 10.12 3.55
C ASP A 80 -15.34 8.96 3.81
N ALA A 81 -14.57 8.97 4.90
CA ALA A 81 -13.52 7.97 5.14
C ALA A 81 -14.06 6.54 5.19
N GLU A 82 -15.23 6.36 5.80
CA GLU A 82 -15.91 5.06 5.88
C GLU A 82 -16.45 4.62 4.51
N THR A 83 -17.13 5.53 3.80
CA THR A 83 -17.61 5.29 2.43
C THR A 83 -16.45 4.93 1.51
N ARG A 84 -15.34 5.67 1.56
CA ARG A 84 -14.12 5.39 0.80
C ARG A 84 -13.57 4.00 1.11
N ALA A 85 -13.56 3.58 2.37
CA ALA A 85 -13.12 2.24 2.75
C ALA A 85 -14.06 1.14 2.22
N ARG A 86 -15.39 1.32 2.33
CA ARG A 86 -16.40 0.39 1.78
C ARG A 86 -16.26 0.23 0.27
N LEU A 87 -16.11 1.33 -0.46
CA LEU A 87 -15.96 1.32 -1.92
C LEU A 87 -14.65 0.65 -2.35
N LEU A 88 -13.54 0.90 -1.64
CA LEU A 88 -12.27 0.22 -1.91
C LEU A 88 -12.37 -1.29 -1.73
N TYR A 89 -13.00 -1.74 -0.64
CA TYR A 89 -13.22 -3.16 -0.37
C TYR A 89 -14.03 -3.85 -1.47
N LYS A 90 -15.03 -3.17 -2.04
CA LYS A 90 -15.83 -3.74 -3.13
C LYS A 90 -15.10 -3.79 -4.46
N ILE A 91 -14.31 -2.77 -4.77
CA ILE A 91 -13.42 -2.79 -5.95
C ILE A 91 -12.39 -3.92 -5.84
N GLU A 92 -11.94 -4.24 -4.62
CA GLU A 92 -11.02 -5.35 -4.36
C GLU A 92 -11.71 -6.72 -4.48
N GLN A 93 -12.95 -6.86 -4.01
CA GLN A 93 -13.71 -8.11 -4.13
C GLN A 93 -14.19 -8.41 -5.55
N ASP A 94 -14.57 -7.39 -6.32
CA ASP A 94 -15.16 -7.55 -7.65
C ASP A 94 -14.35 -6.79 -8.71
N PRO A 95 -13.53 -7.50 -9.50
CA PRO A 95 -12.72 -6.93 -10.56
C PRO A 95 -13.52 -6.19 -11.66
N ASP A 96 -14.80 -6.56 -11.83
CA ASP A 96 -15.68 -6.01 -12.86
C ASP A 96 -16.65 -4.95 -12.31
N SER A 97 -16.49 -4.54 -11.05
CA SER A 97 -17.33 -3.54 -10.39
C SER A 97 -17.39 -2.23 -11.18
N THR A 98 -18.61 -1.81 -11.48
CA THR A 98 -18.88 -0.61 -12.27
C THR A 98 -19.08 0.64 -11.41
N LEU A 99 -18.91 1.81 -12.04
CA LEU A 99 -19.21 3.10 -11.42
C LEU A 99 -20.64 3.17 -10.89
N GLN A 100 -21.61 2.57 -11.60
CA GLN A 100 -23.02 2.54 -11.17
C GLN A 100 -23.19 1.75 -9.87
N THR A 101 -22.50 0.61 -9.75
CA THR A 101 -22.52 -0.24 -8.56
C THR A 101 -21.97 0.49 -7.34
N LEU A 102 -20.95 1.33 -7.53
CA LEU A 102 -20.34 2.14 -6.46
C LEU A 102 -21.22 3.33 -6.07
N THR A 103 -21.81 4.03 -7.05
CA THR A 103 -22.73 5.14 -6.75
C THR A 103 -23.96 4.66 -5.99
N ALA A 104 -24.49 3.47 -6.32
CA ALA A 104 -25.60 2.87 -5.59
C ALA A 104 -25.25 2.56 -4.12
N GLU A 105 -23.99 2.25 -3.84
CA GLU A 105 -23.54 1.94 -2.49
C GLU A 105 -23.24 3.16 -1.64
N CYS A 106 -22.89 4.29 -2.26
CA CYS A 106 -22.87 5.58 -1.58
C CYS A 106 -24.27 6.01 -1.10
N GLN A 107 -25.33 5.45 -1.68
CA GLN A 107 -26.72 5.77 -1.36
C GLN A 107 -27.34 4.77 -0.36
N ALA A 108 -26.57 3.77 0.10
CA ALA A 108 -27.00 2.69 0.98
C ALA A 108 -26.37 2.77 2.38
#